data_AF-A0A841SRW6-F1
#
_entry.id   AF-A0A841SRW6-F1
#
_cell.length_a   1.000
_cell.length_b   1.000
_cell.length_c   1.000
_cell.angle_alpha   90.00
_cell.angle_beta   90.00
_cell.angle_gamma   90.00
#
_symmetry.space_group_name_H-M   'P 1'
#
loop_
_entity.id
_entity.type
_entity.pdbx_description
1 polymer ?
#
loop_
_entity_poly.entity_id
_entity_poly.type
_entity_poly.pdbx_seq_one_letter_code
_entity_poly.pdbx_strand_id
1 'polypeptide(L)'
;MGKREIGKLSVISREKMTSADSPPASAGASPKAKFRFEPLPVALIVDGKVQDDNLEKLGKTRFWLKNELRQRGIRSFKNVYFCSVDQHGKLYVNKKK
;
A
#
# COMPACT_ATOMS: atom_id res chain seq x y z
N MET A 1 -22.34 -27.59 17.78
CA MET A 1 -21.25 -27.67 16.78
C MET A 1 -21.86 -27.42 15.41
N GLY A 2 -21.66 -26.25 14.80
CA GLY A 2 -22.27 -25.93 13.50
C GLY A 2 -21.54 -24.77 12.84
N LYS A 3 -20.68 -25.09 11.87
CA LYS A 3 -19.89 -24.13 11.10
C LYS A 3 -20.84 -23.35 10.18
N ARG A 4 -20.82 -22.02 10.23
CA ARG A 4 -21.45 -21.18 9.20
C ARG A 4 -20.34 -20.64 8.30
N GLU A 5 -20.33 -21.12 7.06
CA GLU A 5 -19.52 -20.59 5.98
C GLU A 5 -20.10 -19.25 5.51
N ILE A 6 -19.24 -18.25 5.31
CA ILE A 6 -19.63 -16.92 4.85
C ILE A 6 -19.54 -16.94 3.32
N GLY A 7 -20.66 -17.25 2.66
CA GLY A 7 -20.75 -17.21 1.21
C GLY A 7 -20.53 -15.79 0.68
N LYS A 8 -19.51 -15.60 -0.16
CA LYS A 8 -19.31 -14.38 -0.95
C LYS A 8 -19.86 -14.63 -2.35
N LEU A 9 -20.92 -13.92 -2.71
CA LEU A 9 -21.42 -13.86 -4.08
C LEU A 9 -21.66 -12.38 -4.43
N SER A 10 -20.97 -11.89 -5.45
CA SER A 10 -21.29 -10.61 -6.10
C SER A 10 -21.69 -10.90 -7.53
N VAL A 11 -22.96 -10.66 -7.85
CA VAL A 11 -23.54 -10.81 -9.19
C VAL A 11 -23.52 -9.43 -9.85
N ILE A 12 -22.93 -9.32 -11.04
CA ILE A 12 -22.98 -8.10 -11.86
C ILE A 12 -24.01 -8.36 -12.97
N SER A 13 -25.13 -7.62 -12.93
CA SER A 13 -26.17 -7.69 -13.95
C SER A 13 -25.67 -7.11 -15.28
N ARG A 14 -25.87 -7.81 -16.39
CA ARG A 14 -25.48 -7.36 -17.73
C ARG A 14 -26.72 -7.03 -18.54
N GLU A 15 -27.06 -5.74 -18.58
CA GLU A 15 -28.07 -5.23 -19.50
C GLU A 15 -27.44 -4.93 -20.87
N LYS A 16 -27.96 -5.62 -21.88
CA LYS A 16 -27.77 -5.26 -23.28
C LYS A 16 -28.78 -4.17 -23.61
N MET A 17 -28.34 -3.06 -24.20
CA MET A 17 -29.22 -2.23 -25.03
C MET A 17 -28.53 -1.87 -26.34
N THR A 18 -29.35 -1.92 -27.37
CA THR A 18 -29.08 -2.02 -28.80
C THR A 18 -29.22 -0.67 -29.49
N SER A 19 -28.32 -0.43 -30.45
CA SER A 19 -28.55 0.13 -31.80
C SER A 19 -29.17 1.53 -32.00
N ALA A 20 -28.41 2.34 -32.75
CA ALA A 20 -28.82 3.28 -33.80
C ALA A 20 -29.32 4.68 -33.42
N ASP A 21 -28.40 5.65 -33.37
CA ASP A 21 -28.35 6.81 -34.29
C ASP A 21 -27.00 7.55 -34.13
N SER A 22 -26.47 8.20 -35.16
CA SER A 22 -25.24 9.02 -35.10
C SER A 22 -25.30 10.10 -36.18
N PRO A 23 -24.58 11.26 -36.06
CA PRO A 23 -24.14 12.06 -34.90
C PRO A 23 -24.46 13.58 -35.11
N PRO A 24 -24.09 14.54 -34.21
CA PRO A 24 -22.78 15.18 -34.38
C PRO A 24 -22.09 15.65 -33.08
N ALA A 25 -20.75 15.62 -33.13
CA ALA A 25 -19.79 16.42 -32.36
C ALA A 25 -20.19 16.88 -30.94
N SER A 26 -19.78 16.14 -29.91
CA SER A 26 -19.41 16.76 -28.64
C SER A 26 -18.36 15.95 -27.88
N ALA A 27 -17.47 16.70 -27.24
CA ALA A 27 -16.35 16.24 -26.44
C ALA A 27 -16.74 15.14 -25.44
N GLY A 28 -15.99 14.04 -25.43
CA GLY A 28 -16.29 12.93 -24.52
C GLY A 28 -15.28 11.80 -24.57
N ALA A 29 -13.99 12.10 -24.68
CA ALA A 29 -12.97 11.08 -24.44
C ALA A 29 -12.98 10.74 -22.95
N SER A 30 -13.75 9.71 -22.57
CA SER A 30 -13.77 9.16 -21.22
C SER A 30 -12.33 8.71 -20.90
N PRO A 31 -11.68 9.25 -19.84
CA PRO A 31 -10.33 8.82 -19.51
C PRO A 31 -10.41 7.35 -19.11
N LYS A 32 -9.85 6.46 -19.94
CA LYS A 32 -9.62 5.05 -19.57
C LYS A 32 -8.67 5.08 -18.38
N ALA A 33 -9.22 4.97 -17.17
CA ALA A 33 -8.43 4.98 -15.94
C ALA A 33 -7.41 3.85 -16.03
N LYS A 34 -6.14 4.21 -16.16
CA LYS A 34 -5.03 3.24 -16.10
C LYS A 34 -4.88 2.84 -14.64
N PHE A 35 -5.52 1.75 -14.24
CA PHE A 35 -5.34 1.20 -12.90
C PHE A 35 -3.87 0.81 -12.71
N ARG A 36 -3.19 1.47 -11.77
CA ARG A 36 -1.82 1.12 -11.36
C ARG A 36 -1.89 0.33 -10.08
N PHE A 37 -1.36 -0.89 -10.10
CA PHE A 37 -1.21 -1.72 -8.92
C PHE A 37 0.13 -1.42 -8.27
N GLU A 38 0.09 -0.66 -7.18
CA GLU A 38 1.26 -0.25 -6.41
C GLU A 38 1.28 -1.09 -5.12
N PRO A 39 2.29 -1.94 -4.89
CA PRO A 39 2.53 -2.62 -3.62
C PRO A 39 2.38 -1.71 -2.40
N LEU A 40 1.76 -2.24 -1.35
CA LEU A 40 1.57 -1.53 -0.11
C LEU A 40 2.93 -1.34 0.61
N PRO A 41 3.15 -0.18 1.26
CA PRO A 41 4.33 0.03 2.08
C PRO A 41 4.44 -1.00 3.21
N VAL A 42 5.66 -1.44 3.48
CA VAL A 42 5.96 -2.42 4.52
C VAL A 42 6.38 -1.69 5.80
N ALA A 43 5.76 -2.04 6.92
CA ALA A 43 6.12 -1.49 8.23
C ALA A 43 7.44 -2.07 8.74
N LEU A 44 8.38 -1.21 9.12
CA LEU A 44 9.70 -1.59 9.65
C LEU A 44 9.82 -1.35 11.15
N ILE A 45 9.12 -0.36 11.69
CA ILE A 45 9.07 -0.07 13.13
C ILE A 45 7.62 0.27 13.53
N VAL A 46 7.17 -0.34 14.62
CA VAL A 46 5.88 -0.04 15.26
C VAL A 46 6.12 0.12 16.76
N ASP A 47 5.74 1.26 17.33
CA ASP A 47 5.93 1.63 18.74
C ASP A 47 7.37 1.51 19.25
N GLY A 48 8.32 1.72 18.36
CA GLY A 48 9.75 1.63 18.65
C GLY A 48 10.31 0.21 18.65
N LYS A 49 9.49 -0.79 18.27
CA LYS A 49 9.90 -2.17 18.04
C LYS A 49 10.13 -2.41 16.56
N VAL A 50 11.31 -2.94 16.23
CA VAL A 50 11.66 -3.30 14.86
C VAL A 50 10.89 -4.56 14.45
N GLN A 51 10.40 -4.56 13.22
CA GLN A 51 9.71 -5.68 12.59
C GLN A 51 10.72 -6.51 11.80
N ASP A 52 11.37 -7.48 12.46
CA ASP A 52 12.47 -8.25 11.87
C ASP A 52 12.02 -9.11 10.69
N ASP A 53 10.87 -9.77 10.79
CA ASP A 53 10.30 -10.57 9.70
C ASP A 53 10.11 -9.74 8.42
N ASN A 54 9.75 -8.46 8.58
CA ASN A 54 9.56 -7.55 7.46
C ASN A 54 10.90 -7.09 6.86
N LEU A 55 11.93 -6.91 7.69
CA LEU A 55 13.28 -6.65 7.21
C LEU A 55 13.83 -7.85 6.44
N GLU A 56 13.64 -9.07 6.95
CA GLU A 56 14.06 -10.30 6.30
C GLU A 56 13.40 -10.48 4.93
N LYS A 57 12.07 -10.30 4.85
CA LYS A 57 11.31 -10.32 3.58
C LYS A 57 11.81 -9.30 2.55
N LEU A 58 12.40 -8.20 3.01
CA LEU A 58 12.98 -7.15 2.17
C LEU A 58 14.49 -7.34 1.91
N GLY A 59 15.11 -8.40 2.45
CA GLY A 59 16.55 -8.61 2.38
C GLY A 59 17.36 -7.50 3.07
N LYS A 60 16.78 -6.85 4.09
CA LYS A 60 17.39 -5.76 4.84
C LYS A 60 17.76 -6.22 6.24
N THR A 61 18.67 -5.49 6.87
CA THR A 61 19.13 -5.77 8.23
C THR A 61 18.75 -4.63 9.17
N ARG A 62 18.75 -4.91 10.48
CA ARG A 62 18.66 -3.87 11.52
C ARG A 62 19.75 -2.80 11.36
N PHE A 63 20.93 -3.19 10.88
CA PHE A 63 22.03 -2.25 10.64
C PHE A 63 21.69 -1.24 9.54
N TRP A 64 21.13 -1.71 8.42
CA TRP A 64 20.64 -0.86 7.35
C TRP A 64 19.59 0.14 7.87
N LEU A 65 18.59 -0.35 8.60
CA LEU A 65 17.54 0.50 9.18
C LEU A 65 18.10 1.54 10.15
N LYS A 66 19.07 1.16 10.99
CA LYS A 66 19.77 2.09 11.89
C LYS A 66 20.50 3.18 11.11
N ASN A 67 21.14 2.83 10.00
CA ASN A 67 21.86 3.80 9.17
C ASN A 67 20.90 4.80 8.50
N GLU A 68 19.77 4.33 7.97
CA GLU A 68 18.71 5.17 7.40
C GLU A 68 18.12 6.16 8.42
N LEU A 69 17.85 5.69 9.63
CA LEU A 69 17.33 6.55 10.70
C LEU A 69 18.37 7.57 11.19
N ARG A 70 19.65 7.18 11.25
CA ARG A 70 20.74 8.08 11.66
C ARG A 70 20.92 9.24 10.69
N GLN A 71 20.80 9.00 9.38
CA GLN A 71 20.81 10.05 8.35
C GLN A 71 19.69 11.08 8.55
N ARG A 72 18.61 10.70 9.25
CA ARG A 72 17.46 11.57 9.60
C ARG A 72 17.53 12.13 11.02
N GLY A 73 18.70 12.04 11.66
CA GLY A 73 18.93 12.52 13.03
C GLY A 73 18.28 11.69 14.13
N ILE A 74 17.88 10.44 13.85
CA ILE A 74 17.26 9.55 14.83
C ILE A 74 18.30 8.54 15.31
N ARG A 75 18.61 8.58 16.62
CA ARG A 75 19.68 7.75 17.22
C ARG A 75 19.24 6.35 17.65
N SER A 76 17.94 6.18 17.94
CA SER A 76 17.40 4.95 18.52
C SER A 76 16.05 4.60 17.90
N PHE A 77 15.83 3.31 17.67
CA PHE A 77 14.53 2.78 17.24
C PHE A 77 13.42 3.11 18.24
N LYS A 78 13.74 3.18 19.54
CA LYS A 78 12.75 3.50 20.59
C LYS A 78 12.11 4.88 20.42
N ASN A 79 12.78 5.80 19.72
CA ASN A 79 12.32 7.17 19.49
C ASN A 79 11.38 7.27 18.27
N VAL A 80 11.12 6.15 17.59
CA VAL A 80 10.26 6.08 16.41
C VAL A 80 8.91 5.49 16.82
N TYR A 81 7.83 6.19 16.54
CA TYR A 81 6.48 5.68 16.70
C TYR A 81 6.13 4.73 15.56
N PHE A 82 6.40 5.14 14.33
CA PHE A 82 6.13 4.35 13.14
C PHE A 82 7.18 4.58 12.06
N CYS A 83 7.56 3.52 11.36
CA CYS A 83 8.43 3.60 10.18
C CYS A 83 7.94 2.60 9.13
N SER A 84 7.87 3.02 7.88
CA SER A 84 7.58 2.14 6.74
C SER A 84 8.46 2.46 5.55
N VAL A 85 8.57 1.53 4.62
CA VAL A 85 9.26 1.70 3.33
C VAL A 85 8.32 1.31 2.20
N ASP A 86 8.28 2.12 1.15
CA ASP A 86 7.57 1.77 -0.08
C ASP A 86 8.46 0.96 -1.04
N GLN A 87 7.90 0.53 -2.16
CA GLN A 87 8.63 -0.21 -3.18
C GLN A 87 9.72 0.58 -3.90
N HIS A 88 9.70 1.91 -3.80
CA HIS A 88 10.75 2.77 -4.32
C HIS A 88 11.89 2.96 -3.32
N GLY A 89 11.81 2.30 -2.15
CA GLY A 89 12.80 2.41 -1.09
C GLY A 89 12.67 3.70 -0.26
N LYS A 90 11.59 4.47 -0.43
CA LYS A 90 11.38 5.71 0.32
C LYS A 90 10.89 5.38 1.72
N LEU A 91 11.69 5.71 2.73
CA LEU A 91 11.26 5.60 4.13
C LEU A 91 10.37 6.76 4.55
N TYR A 92 9.24 6.39 5.15
CA TYR A 92 8.40 7.26 5.96
C TYR A 92 8.70 7.00 7.44
N VAL A 93 8.90 8.06 8.23
CA VAL A 93 9.27 7.94 9.65
C VAL A 93 8.50 8.95 10.49
N ASN A 94 7.83 8.47 11.53
CA ASN A 94 7.15 9.27 12.54
C ASN A 94 7.85 9.09 13.90
N LYS A 95 8.29 10.18 14.51
CA LYS A 95 9.00 10.18 15.80
C LYS A 95 7.99 10.20 16.94
N LYS A 96 8.31 9.55 18.06
CA LYS A 96 7.56 9.76 19.30
C LYS A 96 7.73 11.22 19.74
N LYS A 97 6.62 11.86 20.13
CA LYS A 97 6.64 13.17 20.81
C LYS A 97 7.14 13.00 22.24
#